data_AF-I9L0M9-F1
#
_entry.id   AF-I9L0M9-F1
#
_cell.length_a   1.000
_cell.length_b   1.000
_cell.length_c   1.000
_cell.angle_alpha   90.00
_cell.angle_beta   90.00
_cell.angle_gamma   90.00
#
_symmetry.space_group_name_H-M   'P 1'
#
loop_
_entity.id
_entity.type
_entity.pdbx_description
1 polymer ?
#
loop_
_entity_poly.entity_id
_entity_poly.type
_entity_poly.pdbx_seq_one_letter_code
_entity_poly.pdbx_strand_id
1 'polypeptide(L)' 'MRQSPTPPQPQPPARAFLFVCSACETPECSPTPDLPKNWGAAPIGENTHAYCPECAIDLPKGELQ' A
#
# COMPACT_ATOMS: atom_id res chain seq x y z
N MET A 1 39.73 18.01 -20.41
CA MET A 1 39.17 17.97 -19.04
C MET A 1 38.45 16.63 -18.89
N ARG A 2 38.99 15.69 -18.09
CA ARG A 2 38.44 14.34 -17.95
C ARG A 2 37.38 14.38 -16.84
N GLN A 3 36.12 14.16 -17.17
CA GLN A 3 35.06 14.01 -16.16
C GLN A 3 35.21 12.62 -15.54
N SER A 4 35.45 12.57 -14.24
CA SER A 4 35.43 11.32 -13.46
C SER A 4 33.99 10.82 -13.35
N PRO A 5 33.71 9.51 -13.49
CA PRO A 5 32.37 8.98 -13.26
C PRO A 5 31.99 9.17 -11.78
N THR A 6 30.85 9.81 -11.54
CA THR A 6 30.28 9.97 -10.19
C THR A 6 30.07 8.59 -9.55
N PRO A 7 30.48 8.38 -8.29
CA PRO A 7 30.20 7.12 -7.59
C PRO A 7 28.69 6.91 -7.45
N PRO A 8 28.20 5.65 -7.47
CA PRO A 8 26.79 5.37 -7.22
C PRO A 8 26.44 5.88 -5.82
N GLN A 9 25.61 6.91 -5.76
CA GLN A 9 25.07 7.42 -4.50
C GLN A 9 24.31 6.27 -3.81
N PRO A 10 24.47 6.05 -2.49
CA PRO A 10 23.64 5.10 -1.77
C PRO A 10 22.18 5.53 -1.92
N GLN A 11 21.40 4.73 -2.65
CA GLN A 11 19.97 4.94 -2.75
C GLN A 11 19.39 4.77 -1.33
N PRO A 12 18.54 5.70 -0.85
CA PRO A 12 17.87 5.51 0.42
C PRO A 12 17.14 4.16 0.40
N PRO A 13 17.06 3.45 1.53
CA PRO A 13 16.33 2.18 1.58
C PRO A 13 14.93 2.41 1.01
N ALA A 14 14.51 1.52 0.11
CA ALA A 14 13.19 1.58 -0.51
C ALA A 14 12.16 1.82 0.59
N ARG A 15 11.53 3.00 0.56
CA ARG A 15 10.67 3.46 1.63
C ARG A 15 9.42 2.60 1.57
N ALA A 16 9.31 1.62 2.47
CA ALA A 16 8.13 0.78 2.55
C ALA A 16 6.92 1.64 2.99
N PHE A 17 5.79 1.42 2.35
CA PHE A 17 4.51 2.01 2.71
C PHE A 17 3.81 1.05 3.68
N LEU A 18 3.42 1.57 4.82
CA LEU A 18 2.68 0.82 5.83
C LEU A 18 1.18 1.02 5.59
N PHE A 19 0.48 -0.09 5.37
CA PHE A 19 -0.96 -0.18 5.31
C PHE A 19 -1.47 -0.82 6.60
N VAL A 20 -2.60 -0.34 7.11
CA VAL A 20 -3.22 -0.87 8.33
C VAL A 20 -4.67 -1.19 8.02
N CYS A 21 -5.08 -2.41 8.32
CA CYS A 21 -6.46 -2.84 8.14
C CYS A 21 -7.38 -2.02 9.05
N SER A 22 -8.42 -1.39 8.50
CA SER A 22 -9.35 -0.59 9.30
C SER A 22 -10.29 -1.43 10.17
N ALA A 23 -10.36 -2.76 9.97
CA ALA A 23 -11.21 -3.66 10.75
C ALA A 23 -10.46 -4.36 11.89
N CYS A 24 -9.32 -4.98 11.58
CA CYS A 24 -8.55 -5.78 12.54
C CYS A 24 -7.19 -5.17 12.91
N GLU A 25 -6.87 -3.99 12.38
CA GLU A 25 -5.64 -3.23 12.66
C GLU A 25 -4.35 -3.97 12.28
N THR A 26 -4.44 -5.04 11.49
CA THR A 26 -3.27 -5.77 10.98
C THR A 26 -2.42 -4.84 10.10
N PRO A 27 -1.13 -4.67 10.42
CA PRO A 27 -0.20 -3.92 9.59
C PRO A 27 0.35 -4.77 8.45
N GLU A 28 0.51 -4.18 7.27
CA GLU A 28 1.27 -4.77 6.15
C GLU A 28 2.17 -3.73 5.50
N CYS A 29 3.42 -4.12 5.23
CA CYS A 29 4.39 -3.30 4.54
C CYS A 29 4.39 -3.65 3.05
N SER A 30 4.18 -2.65 2.21
CA SER A 30 4.31 -2.76 0.77
C SER A 30 5.53 -1.96 0.29
N PRO A 31 6.31 -2.47 -0.68
CA PRO A 31 7.37 -1.68 -1.31
C PRO A 31 6.82 -0.56 -2.20
N THR A 32 5.53 -0.59 -2.54
CA THR A 32 4.85 0.38 -3.40
C THR A 32 3.78 1.15 -2.64
N PRO A 33 3.47 2.39 -3.04
CA PRO A 33 2.34 3.16 -2.48
C PRO A 33 0.98 2.58 -2.88
N ASP A 34 0.95 1.62 -3.80
CA ASP A 34 -0.26 0.89 -4.17
C ASP A 34 -0.71 -0.06 -3.05
N LEU A 35 -2.04 -0.20 -2.95
CA LEU A 35 -2.67 -1.13 -2.02
C LEU A 35 -2.11 -2.54 -2.22
N PRO A 36 -1.73 -3.26 -1.14
CA PRO A 36 -1.12 -4.57 -1.26
C PRO A 36 -2.02 -5.55 -2.02
N LYS A 37 -1.40 -6.51 -2.70
CA LYS A 37 -2.13 -7.52 -3.46
C LYS A 37 -3.01 -8.33 -2.50
N ASN A 38 -4.28 -8.51 -2.84
CA ASN A 38 -5.34 -9.15 -2.04
C ASN A 38 -5.91 -8.31 -0.89
N TRP A 39 -5.51 -7.05 -0.73
CA TRP A 39 -6.24 -6.14 0.15
C TRP A 39 -7.47 -5.58 -0.53
N GLY A 40 -8.54 -5.43 0.24
CA GLY A 40 -9.74 -4.73 -0.18
C GLY A 40 -9.65 -3.26 0.18
N ALA A 41 -10.18 -2.39 -0.66
CA ALA A 41 -10.46 -1.01 -0.29
C ALA A 41 -11.96 -0.77 -0.45
N ALA A 42 -12.57 -0.19 0.58
CA ALA A 42 -13.97 0.20 0.54
C ALA A 42 -14.11 1.69 0.85
N PRO A 43 -14.91 2.43 0.07
CA PRO A 43 -15.31 3.78 0.44
C PRO A 43 -16.29 3.72 1.62
N ILE A 44 -15.98 4.41 2.70
CA ILE A 44 -16.88 4.62 3.84
C ILE A 44 -17.02 6.12 4.04
N GLY A 45 -18.20 6.65 3.67
CA GLY A 45 -18.42 8.08 3.62
C GLY A 45 -17.53 8.73 2.55
N GLU A 46 -16.72 9.71 2.96
CA GLU A 46 -15.78 10.44 2.09
C GLU A 46 -14.37 9.83 2.08
N ASN A 47 -14.13 8.77 2.87
CA ASN A 47 -12.81 8.17 3.06
C ASN A 47 -12.72 6.77 2.45
N THR A 48 -11.55 6.45 1.88
CA THR A 48 -11.23 5.10 1.44
C THR A 48 -10.51 4.35 2.56
N HIS A 49 -11.10 3.25 3.01
CA HIS A 49 -10.53 2.40 4.06
C HIS A 49 -9.92 1.14 3.44
N ALA A 50 -8.73 0.78 3.92
CA ALA A 50 -8.00 -0.42 3.51
C ALA A 50 -8.30 -1.57 4.46
N TYR A 51 -8.45 -2.78 3.92
CA TYR A 51 -8.78 -3.99 4.66
C TYR A 51 -7.86 -5.14 4.20
N CYS A 52 -7.37 -5.90 5.18
CA CYS A 52 -6.58 -7.11 4.92
C CYS A 52 -7.44 -8.14 4.15
N PRO A 53 -6.82 -9.12 3.46
CA PRO A 53 -7.55 -10.14 2.70
C PRO A 53 -8.61 -10.87 3.51
N GLU A 54 -8.39 -11.09 4.81
CA GLU A 54 -9.34 -11.78 5.68
C GLU A 54 -10.60 -10.94 5.92
N CYS A 55 -10.45 -9.65 6.26
CA CYS A 55 -11.58 -8.74 6.45
C CYS A 55 -12.20 -8.26 5.13
N ALA A 56 -11.44 -8.29 4.04
CA ALA A 56 -11.91 -7.89 2.72
C ALA A 56 -12.91 -8.89 2.11
N ILE A 57 -12.98 -10.13 2.61
CA ILE A 57 -13.96 -11.13 2.18
C ILE A 57 -15.39 -10.68 2.50
N ASP A 58 -15.57 -10.03 3.66
CA ASP A 58 -16.84 -9.51 4.15
C ASP A 58 -17.19 -8.12 3.60
N LEU A 59 -16.25 -7.46 2.91
CA LEU A 59 -16.57 -6.19 2.28
C LEU A 59 -17.62 -6.39 1.20
N PRO A 60 -18.64 -5.51 1.13
CA PRO A 60 -19.54 -5.52 0.00
C PRO A 60 -18.67 -5.28 -1.24
N LYS A 61 -18.50 -6.32 -2.05
CA LYS A 61 -17.94 -6.21 -3.40
C LYS A 61 -18.97 -5.42 -4.18
N GLY A 62 -18.93 -4.11 -4.04
CA GLY A 62 -19.74 -3.22 -4.84
C GLY A 62 -19.40 -3.52 -6.29
N GLU A 63 -20.25 -4.30 -6.95
CA GLU A 63 -20.48 -4.09 -8.38
C GLU A 63 -20.93 -2.64 -8.47
N LEU A 64 -19.98 -1.77 -8.81
CA LEU A 64 -20.26 -0.45 -9.33
C LEU A 64 -21.23 -0.65 -10.50
N GLN A 65 -22.52 -0.37 -10.26
CA GLN A 65 -23.48 -0.10 -11.32
C GLN A 65 -23.33 1.33 -11.81
#